data_AF-A0A177LLN7-F1
#
_entry.id   AF-A0A177LLN7-F1
#
_cell.length_a   1.000
_cell.length_b   1.000
_cell.length_c   1.000
_cell.angle_alpha   90.00
_cell.angle_beta   90.00
_cell.angle_gamma   90.00
#
_symmetry.space_group_name_H-M   'P 1'
#
loop_
_entity.id
_entity.type
_entity.pdbx_description
1 polymer ?
#
loop_
_entity_poly.entity_id
_entity_poly.type
_entity_poly.pdbx_seq_one_letter_code
_entity_poly.pdbx_strand_id
1 'polypeptide(L)'
;MKVLISFLFFLSNILFSQIRLTYEKDIEVYFLGNEISRSQLLSGNTDYNFKVKNNTPEYLIISRYGFKKQNYIISEKEVVSPDSIFLAGYPAELENEECRENIFILKPHSEMEIKGLDMFEILANYKLEKSKKYMLVTSSHFKPSYAKLELFGCADHIKKLESKKYRFANFLIFAEIPLVN
;
A
#
# COMPACT_ATOMS: atom_id res chain seq x y z
N MET A 1 -39.78 -20.19 30.29
CA MET A 1 -39.17 -19.01 29.65
C MET A 1 -37.65 -19.17 29.61
N LYS A 2 -37.16 -20.04 28.72
CA LYS A 2 -35.74 -20.36 28.52
C LYS A 2 -35.34 -19.95 27.10
N VAL A 3 -35.48 -18.68 26.75
CA VAL A 3 -34.97 -18.15 25.48
C VAL A 3 -34.67 -16.65 25.66
N LEU A 4 -33.72 -16.30 26.54
CA LEU A 4 -33.29 -14.90 26.69
C LEU A 4 -31.78 -14.73 26.90
N ILE A 5 -30.98 -15.77 26.60
CA ILE A 5 -29.51 -15.76 26.77
C ILE A 5 -28.78 -15.92 25.42
N SER A 6 -29.50 -16.10 24.30
CA SER A 6 -28.85 -16.33 22.99
C SER A 6 -28.66 -15.07 22.13
N PHE A 7 -29.02 -13.87 22.62
CA PHE A 7 -28.93 -12.63 21.82
C PHE A 7 -27.73 -11.74 22.16
N LEU A 8 -26.92 -12.11 23.16
CA LEU A 8 -25.75 -11.34 23.59
C LEU A 8 -24.41 -11.82 23.00
N PHE A 9 -24.42 -12.91 22.19
CA PHE A 9 -23.21 -13.51 21.62
C PHE A 9 -22.97 -13.22 20.13
N PHE A 10 -23.81 -12.40 19.48
CA PHE A 10 -23.68 -12.09 18.04
C PHE A 10 -23.34 -10.62 17.72
N LEU A 11 -22.90 -9.85 18.72
CA LEU A 11 -22.41 -8.48 18.54
C LEU A 11 -20.91 -8.31 18.81
N SER A 12 -20.15 -9.40 18.89
CA SER A 12 -18.71 -9.34 18.64
C SER A 12 -18.46 -9.33 17.13
N ASN A 13 -19.09 -8.41 16.41
CA ASN A 13 -18.55 -8.00 15.12
C ASN A 13 -17.24 -7.31 15.45
N ILE A 14 -16.16 -8.08 15.43
CA ILE A 14 -14.80 -7.57 15.36
C ILE A 14 -14.83 -6.62 14.17
N LEU A 15 -14.96 -5.32 14.45
CA LEU A 15 -14.74 -4.26 13.47
C LEU A 15 -13.28 -4.43 13.06
N PHE A 16 -13.05 -5.20 11.99
CA PHE A 16 -11.80 -5.15 11.26
C PHE A 16 -11.69 -3.72 10.73
N SER A 17 -11.01 -2.88 11.50
CA SER A 17 -10.76 -1.50 11.17
C SER A 17 -9.77 -1.47 10.00
N GLN A 18 -10.26 -1.47 8.77
CA GLN A 18 -9.45 -1.15 7.59
C GLN A 18 -9.17 0.36 7.55
N ILE A 19 -7.96 0.76 7.16
CA ILE A 19 -7.59 2.16 7.00
C ILE A 19 -7.76 2.55 5.53
N ARG A 20 -8.63 3.52 5.25
CA ARG A 20 -8.75 4.10 3.90
C ARG A 20 -7.56 5.01 3.64
N LEU A 21 -6.85 4.77 2.53
CA LEU A 21 -5.63 5.48 2.15
C LEU A 21 -5.87 6.58 1.12
N THR A 22 -6.91 6.49 0.29
CA THR A 22 -7.22 7.51 -0.73
C THR A 22 -8.47 8.29 -0.37
N TYR A 23 -8.55 9.56 -0.78
CA TYR A 23 -9.76 10.38 -0.65
C TYR A 23 -10.47 10.62 -1.99
N GLU A 24 -9.82 10.25 -3.09
CA GLU A 24 -10.36 10.35 -4.43
C GLU A 24 -11.53 9.37 -4.63
N LYS A 25 -12.42 9.70 -5.59
CA LYS A 25 -13.63 8.91 -5.88
C LYS A 25 -13.39 7.82 -6.92
N ASP A 26 -12.43 8.03 -7.82
CA ASP A 26 -12.21 7.13 -8.96
C ASP A 26 -11.54 5.81 -8.53
N ILE A 27 -10.71 5.89 -7.49
CA ILE A 27 -10.04 4.73 -6.91
C ILE A 27 -9.97 4.81 -5.40
N GLU A 28 -10.43 3.74 -4.76
CA GLU A 28 -10.37 3.59 -3.31
C GLU A 28 -9.32 2.55 -2.96
N VAL A 29 -8.36 2.92 -2.10
CA VAL A 29 -7.38 1.98 -1.55
C VAL A 29 -7.60 1.86 -0.05
N TYR A 30 -7.69 0.64 0.43
CA TYR A 30 -7.81 0.31 1.83
C TYR A 30 -6.63 -0.56 2.24
N PHE A 31 -5.91 -0.17 3.30
CA PHE A 31 -5.06 -1.09 4.04
C PHE A 31 -5.97 -1.98 4.91
N LEU A 32 -5.84 -3.30 4.76
CA LEU A 32 -6.68 -4.26 5.47
C LEU A 32 -6.23 -4.53 6.91
N GLY A 33 -5.18 -3.87 7.37
CA GLY A 33 -4.82 -3.78 8.79
C GLY A 33 -5.27 -2.47 9.43
N ASN A 34 -5.14 -2.42 10.76
CA ASN A 34 -5.36 -1.24 11.59
C ASN A 34 -4.07 -0.68 12.22
N GLU A 35 -2.97 -1.42 12.08
CA GLU A 35 -1.65 -1.08 12.63
C GLU A 35 -0.55 -1.80 11.82
N ILE A 36 0.69 -1.35 11.99
CA ILE A 36 1.87 -1.97 11.38
C ILE A 36 2.88 -2.32 12.48
N SER A 37 3.45 -3.53 12.43
CA SER A 37 4.55 -3.90 13.32
C SER A 37 5.80 -3.09 12.96
N ARG A 38 6.46 -2.51 13.98
CA ARG A 38 7.72 -1.79 13.83
C ARG A 38 8.79 -2.67 13.19
N SER A 39 8.87 -3.93 13.61
CA SER A 39 9.86 -4.88 13.07
C SER A 39 9.61 -5.18 11.59
N GLN A 40 8.34 -5.34 11.19
CA GLN A 40 7.95 -5.53 9.80
C GLN A 40 8.29 -4.30 8.95
N LEU A 41 7.97 -3.09 9.43
CA LEU A 41 8.26 -1.84 8.73
C LEU A 41 9.77 -1.63 8.54
N LEU A 42 10.55 -1.79 9.61
CA LEU A 42 11.99 -1.52 9.62
C LEU A 42 12.82 -2.61 8.92
N SER A 43 12.27 -3.82 8.75
CA SER A 43 12.92 -4.86 7.93
C SER A 43 12.72 -4.68 6.43
N GLY A 44 11.94 -3.67 6.00
CA GLY A 44 11.57 -3.49 4.59
C GLY A 44 10.56 -4.52 4.08
N ASN A 45 9.89 -5.26 4.97
CA ASN A 45 8.89 -6.22 4.56
C ASN A 45 7.62 -5.49 4.10
N THR A 46 7.28 -5.64 2.83
CA THR A 46 6.16 -4.97 2.17
C THR A 46 4.89 -5.82 2.07
N ASP A 47 4.86 -7.02 2.67
CA ASP A 47 3.74 -7.98 2.62
C ASP A 47 2.49 -7.53 3.42
N TYR A 48 1.97 -6.37 3.06
CA TYR A 48 0.70 -5.84 3.54
C TYR A 48 -0.42 -6.21 2.57
N ASN A 49 -1.61 -6.42 3.11
CA ASN A 49 -2.80 -6.69 2.31
C ASN A 49 -3.59 -5.39 2.10
N PHE A 50 -3.99 -5.18 0.86
CA PHE A 50 -4.77 -4.03 0.45
C PHE A 50 -6.00 -4.47 -0.30
N LYS A 51 -7.09 -3.72 -0.15
CA LYS A 51 -8.22 -3.79 -1.08
C LYS A 51 -8.19 -2.55 -1.95
N VAL A 52 -8.21 -2.74 -3.26
CA VAL A 52 -8.25 -1.65 -4.22
C VAL A 52 -9.53 -1.76 -5.05
N LYS A 53 -10.29 -0.68 -5.09
CA LYS A 53 -11.56 -0.58 -5.81
C LYS A 53 -11.45 0.45 -6.90
N ASN A 54 -11.74 0.03 -8.13
CA ASN A 54 -11.88 0.89 -9.28
C ASN A 54 -13.35 1.28 -9.45
N ASN A 55 -13.65 2.56 -9.33
CA ASN A 55 -15.01 3.09 -9.52
C ASN A 55 -15.24 3.66 -10.92
N THR A 56 -14.25 3.57 -11.81
CA THR A 56 -14.32 4.09 -13.19
C THR A 56 -14.83 3.03 -14.18
N PRO A 57 -15.27 3.44 -15.39
CA PRO A 57 -15.61 2.52 -16.47
C PRO A 57 -14.38 1.97 -17.21
N GLU A 58 -13.16 2.36 -16.84
CA GLU A 58 -11.93 2.00 -17.54
C GLU A 58 -11.21 0.83 -16.86
N TYR A 59 -10.42 0.06 -17.61
CA TYR A 59 -9.49 -0.90 -17.04
C TYR A 59 -8.26 -0.15 -16.52
N LEU A 60 -7.93 -0.36 -15.25
CA LEU A 60 -6.80 0.30 -14.61
C LEU A 60 -5.63 -0.66 -14.38
N ILE A 61 -4.43 -0.17 -14.65
CA ILE A 61 -3.17 -0.85 -14.37
C ILE A 61 -2.61 -0.30 -13.07
N ILE A 62 -2.32 -1.19 -12.13
CA ILE A 62 -1.56 -0.90 -10.91
C ILE A 62 -0.27 -1.71 -10.95
N SER A 63 0.83 -1.10 -10.51
CA SER A 63 2.11 -1.80 -10.34
C SER A 63 2.47 -1.82 -8.86
N ARG A 64 3.04 -2.93 -8.40
CA ARG A 64 3.64 -3.04 -7.06
C ARG A 64 4.55 -1.84 -6.76
N TYR A 65 5.38 -1.44 -7.73
CA TYR A 65 6.43 -0.43 -7.58
C TYR A 65 6.07 0.96 -8.13
N GLY A 66 4.78 1.22 -8.42
CA GLY A 66 4.33 2.48 -9.03
C GLY A 66 4.28 3.71 -8.11
N PHE A 67 4.68 3.55 -6.85
CA PHE A 67 4.53 4.56 -5.80
C PHE A 67 5.77 5.45 -5.66
N LYS A 68 5.55 6.77 -5.65
CA LYS A 68 6.56 7.76 -5.21
C LYS A 68 6.37 8.03 -3.72
N LYS A 69 7.00 7.17 -2.91
CA LYS A 69 6.83 7.08 -1.45
C LYS A 69 7.42 8.30 -0.73
N GLN A 70 6.65 8.88 0.18
CA GLN A 70 7.13 9.84 1.18
C GLN A 70 6.58 9.39 2.54
N ASN A 71 7.38 8.58 3.22
CA ASN A 71 7.03 7.94 4.47
C ASN A 71 7.92 8.51 5.59
N TYR A 72 7.33 8.86 6.72
CA TYR A 72 8.06 9.29 7.91
C TYR A 72 7.33 8.87 9.18
N ILE A 73 8.08 8.82 10.28
CA ILE A 73 7.55 8.43 11.57
C ILE A 73 7.32 9.68 12.42
N ILE A 74 6.19 9.73 13.11
CA ILE A 74 5.90 10.77 14.11
C ILE A 74 5.69 10.16 15.49
N SER A 75 6.02 10.93 16.52
CA SER A 75 5.74 10.66 17.94
C SER A 75 5.30 11.96 18.59
N GLU A 76 4.21 11.94 19.36
CA GLU A 76 3.73 13.14 20.09
C GLU A 76 3.56 14.39 19.20
N LYS A 77 3.17 14.18 17.93
CA LYS A 77 3.01 15.20 16.87
C LYS A 77 4.31 15.79 16.31
N GLU A 78 5.46 15.24 16.68
CA GLU A 78 6.76 15.63 16.13
C GLU A 78 7.30 14.55 15.19
N VAL A 79 8.01 14.97 14.14
CA VAL A 79 8.72 14.06 13.24
C VAL A 79 9.91 13.46 13.97
N VAL A 80 9.98 12.14 13.98
CA VAL A 80 11.14 11.42 14.51
C VAL A 80 12.25 11.50 13.49
N SER A 81 13.42 12.01 13.90
CA SER A 81 14.62 12.00 13.07
C SER A 81 15.19 10.59 12.98
N PRO A 82 15.56 10.11 11.77
CA PRO A 82 16.27 8.84 11.65
C PRO A 82 17.72 8.96 12.15
N ASP A 83 18.29 7.84 12.62
CA ASP A 83 19.71 7.77 13.00
C ASP A 83 20.62 7.72 11.76
N SER A 84 20.13 7.11 10.68
CA SER A 84 20.81 7.05 9.39
C SER A 84 19.80 6.86 8.26
N ILE A 85 20.15 7.34 7.07
CA ILE A 85 19.34 7.22 5.85
C ILE A 85 20.05 6.24 4.91
N PHE A 86 19.27 5.36 4.30
CA PHE A 86 19.77 4.51 3.23
C PHE A 86 19.56 5.21 1.88
N LEU A 87 20.57 5.16 1.02
CA LEU A 87 20.35 5.41 -0.39
C LEU A 87 19.67 4.16 -0.95
N ALA A 88 18.43 4.30 -1.42
CA ALA A 88 17.82 3.23 -2.20
C ALA A 88 18.72 2.90 -3.39
N GLY A 89 19.18 1.65 -3.47
CA GLY A 89 19.78 1.13 -4.69
C GLY A 89 18.74 1.11 -5.81
N TYR A 90 19.21 1.06 -7.06
CA TYR A 90 18.32 0.66 -8.13
C TYR A 90 17.86 -0.77 -7.85
N PRO A 91 16.55 -1.04 -7.87
CA PRO A 91 16.08 -2.40 -7.73
C PRO A 91 16.64 -3.25 -8.88
N ALA A 92 16.84 -4.54 -8.61
CA ALA A 92 17.30 -5.48 -9.62
C ALA A 92 16.37 -5.47 -10.84
N GLU A 93 16.94 -5.60 -12.04
CA GLU A 93 16.16 -5.83 -13.26
C GLU A 93 15.28 -7.06 -13.03
N LEU A 94 13.95 -6.89 -13.15
CA LEU A 94 13.01 -8.01 -13.07
C LEU A 94 12.96 -8.68 -14.44
N GLU A 95 12.92 -10.01 -14.46
CA GLU A 95 12.64 -10.73 -15.69
C GLU A 95 11.20 -10.45 -16.16
N ASN A 96 10.93 -10.65 -17.45
CA ASN A 96 9.60 -10.43 -18.05
C ASN A 96 8.45 -11.16 -17.32
N GLU A 97 8.73 -12.31 -16.69
CA GLU A 97 7.76 -13.10 -15.94
C GLU A 97 7.48 -12.48 -14.57
N GLU A 98 8.53 -12.16 -13.81
CA GLU A 98 8.44 -11.45 -12.53
C GLU A 98 7.74 -10.10 -12.68
N CYS A 99 7.96 -9.39 -13.79
CA CYS A 99 7.21 -8.17 -14.09
C CYS A 99 5.68 -8.40 -14.06
N ARG A 100 5.18 -9.47 -14.68
CA ARG A 100 3.73 -9.71 -14.81
C ARG A 100 3.09 -9.95 -13.46
N GLU A 101 3.78 -10.62 -12.55
CA GLU A 101 3.31 -10.86 -11.18
C GLU A 101 3.21 -9.57 -10.35
N ASN A 102 3.94 -8.53 -10.77
CA ASN A 102 3.96 -7.21 -10.14
C ASN A 102 3.02 -6.18 -10.81
N ILE A 103 2.24 -6.60 -11.82
CA ILE A 103 1.24 -5.78 -12.51
C ILE A 103 -0.16 -6.34 -12.25
N PHE A 104 -1.02 -5.50 -11.69
CA PHE A 104 -2.41 -5.82 -11.36
C PHE A 104 -3.36 -5.09 -12.31
N ILE A 105 -4.34 -5.82 -12.85
CA ILE A 105 -5.38 -5.25 -13.72
C ILE A 105 -6.69 -5.19 -12.96
N LEU A 106 -7.15 -3.97 -12.68
CA LEU A 106 -8.46 -3.71 -12.11
C LEU A 106 -9.49 -3.55 -13.22
N LYS A 107 -10.56 -4.35 -13.14
CA LYS A 107 -11.69 -4.23 -14.07
C LYS A 107 -12.52 -2.99 -13.73
N PRO A 108 -13.31 -2.48 -14.69
CA PRO A 108 -14.29 -1.43 -14.42
C PRO A 108 -15.22 -1.80 -13.26
N HIS A 109 -15.50 -0.84 -12.37
CA HIS A 109 -16.44 -1.00 -11.24
C HIS A 109 -16.20 -2.27 -10.40
N SER A 110 -14.94 -2.64 -10.18
CA SER A 110 -14.56 -3.86 -9.46
C SER A 110 -13.59 -3.58 -8.33
N GLU A 111 -13.45 -4.55 -7.44
CA GLU A 111 -12.44 -4.55 -6.40
C GLU A 111 -11.54 -5.79 -6.48
N MET A 112 -10.33 -5.64 -5.98
CA MET A 112 -9.32 -6.69 -5.91
C MET A 112 -8.54 -6.55 -4.61
N GLU A 113 -8.26 -7.67 -3.97
CA GLU A 113 -7.27 -7.73 -2.90
C GLU A 113 -5.87 -7.91 -3.50
N ILE A 114 -4.94 -7.05 -3.08
CA ILE A 114 -3.57 -7.03 -3.56
C ILE A 114 -2.65 -7.16 -2.35
N LYS A 115 -1.75 -8.14 -2.40
CA LYS A 115 -0.68 -8.30 -1.42
C LYS A 115 0.61 -7.67 -1.94
N GLY A 116 1.29 -6.95 -1.06
CA GLY A 116 2.65 -6.50 -1.33
C GLY A 116 2.74 -5.23 -2.15
N LEU A 117 1.77 -4.30 -2.09
CA LEU A 117 1.97 -2.99 -2.72
C LEU A 117 3.06 -2.24 -1.97
N ASP A 118 4.06 -1.78 -2.71
CA ASP A 118 5.27 -1.20 -2.14
C ASP A 118 5.08 0.29 -1.82
N MET A 119 4.21 0.57 -0.86
CA MET A 119 3.81 1.93 -0.49
C MET A 119 4.30 2.38 0.90
N PHE A 120 4.58 1.44 1.81
CA PHE A 120 4.93 1.74 3.22
C PHE A 120 6.44 1.64 3.53
N GLU A 121 7.30 1.36 2.55
CA GLU A 121 8.75 1.24 2.80
C GLU A 121 9.34 2.54 3.38
N ILE A 122 10.22 2.39 4.37
CA ILE A 122 11.03 3.47 4.95
C ILE A 122 12.51 3.19 4.67
N LEU A 123 13.19 4.14 4.03
CA LEU A 123 14.61 4.04 3.68
C LEU A 123 15.52 4.67 4.74
N ALA A 124 15.31 4.32 6.00
CA ALA A 124 16.09 4.87 7.10
C ALA A 124 16.03 3.97 8.34
N ASN A 125 17.06 4.05 9.18
CA ASN A 125 17.09 3.42 10.49
C ASN A 125 16.55 4.35 11.56
N TYR A 126 15.74 3.81 12.46
CA TYR A 126 15.17 4.52 13.59
C TYR A 126 15.44 3.78 14.89
N LYS A 127 15.87 4.51 15.92
CA LYS A 127 15.88 4.02 17.30
C LYS A 127 14.59 4.42 18.02
N LEU A 128 13.60 3.55 17.95
CA LEU A 128 12.28 3.78 18.55
C LEU A 128 12.23 3.23 19.98
N GLU A 129 11.95 4.09 20.95
CA GLU A 129 11.73 3.70 22.35
C GLU A 129 10.46 2.85 22.53
N LYS A 130 10.53 1.78 23.33
CA LYS A 130 9.38 0.88 23.56
C LYS A 130 8.20 1.56 24.27
N SER A 131 8.45 2.55 25.11
CA SER A 131 7.45 3.28 25.90
C SER A 131 6.65 4.30 25.09
N LYS A 132 7.17 4.73 23.94
CA LYS A 132 6.56 5.76 23.09
C LYS A 132 5.60 5.16 22.06
N LYS A 133 4.59 5.95 21.70
CA LYS A 133 3.65 5.65 20.62
C LYS A 133 4.14 6.34 19.35
N TYR A 134 4.11 5.61 18.25
CA TYR A 134 4.52 6.14 16.95
C TYR A 134 3.41 5.91 15.92
N MET A 135 3.40 6.76 14.91
CA MET A 135 2.58 6.59 13.71
C MET A 135 3.47 6.68 12.48
N LEU A 136 3.23 5.80 11.52
CA LEU A 136 3.70 5.97 10.15
C LEU A 136 2.78 6.99 9.49
N VAL A 137 3.34 8.09 9.01
CA VAL A 137 2.66 8.99 8.08
C VAL A 137 3.13 8.63 6.68
N THR A 138 2.17 8.28 5.83
CA THR A 138 2.43 8.00 4.42
C THR A 138 1.74 9.04 3.56
N SER A 139 2.52 9.62 2.64
CA SER A 139 2.03 10.42 1.53
C SER A 139 2.70 9.87 0.28
N SER A 140 1.94 9.36 -0.68
CA SER A 140 2.54 8.81 -1.89
C SER A 140 1.66 9.07 -3.10
N HIS A 141 2.32 9.39 -4.20
CA HIS A 141 1.66 9.50 -5.48
C HIS A 141 1.85 8.19 -6.23
N PHE A 142 0.76 7.50 -6.54
CA PHE A 142 0.79 6.44 -7.54
C PHE A 142 0.88 7.09 -8.91
N LYS A 143 2.10 7.10 -9.45
CA LYS A 143 2.42 7.58 -10.78
C LYS A 143 3.54 6.72 -11.34
N PRO A 144 3.22 5.53 -11.86
CA PRO A 144 4.23 4.69 -12.48
C PRO A 144 4.84 5.48 -13.63
N SER A 145 6.16 5.65 -13.61
CA SER A 145 6.84 6.16 -14.79
C SER A 145 7.12 4.99 -15.72
N TYR A 146 6.87 5.21 -17.01
CA TYR A 146 7.20 4.25 -18.05
C TYR A 146 8.68 3.82 -17.94
N ALA A 147 9.58 4.79 -17.74
CA ALA A 147 11.00 4.55 -17.53
C ALA A 147 11.31 3.63 -16.35
N LYS A 148 10.57 3.73 -15.21
CA LYS A 148 10.78 2.80 -14.09
C LYS A 148 10.33 1.39 -14.47
N LEU A 149 9.17 1.25 -15.10
CA LEU A 149 8.65 -0.05 -15.51
C LEU A 149 9.50 -0.68 -16.63
N GLU A 150 10.06 0.11 -17.54
CA GLU A 150 11.03 -0.35 -18.53
C GLU A 150 12.33 -0.85 -17.90
N LEU A 151 12.84 -0.16 -16.87
CA LEU A 151 13.98 -0.64 -16.07
C LEU A 151 13.68 -1.96 -15.34
N PHE A 152 12.40 -2.28 -15.13
CA PHE A 152 11.95 -3.56 -14.56
C PHE A 152 11.60 -4.61 -15.62
N GLY A 153 12.07 -4.46 -16.87
CA GLY A 153 11.78 -5.41 -17.93
C GLY A 153 10.31 -5.46 -18.37
N CYS A 154 9.45 -4.53 -17.92
CA CYS A 154 8.00 -4.59 -18.18
C CYS A 154 7.55 -3.99 -19.52
N ALA A 155 8.46 -3.44 -20.31
CA ALA A 155 8.15 -2.57 -21.44
C ALA A 155 7.11 -3.18 -22.40
N ASP A 156 7.35 -4.40 -22.85
CA ASP A 156 6.49 -5.08 -23.84
C ASP A 156 5.14 -5.47 -23.27
N HIS A 157 5.09 -5.87 -22.00
CA HIS A 157 3.83 -6.21 -21.35
C HIS A 157 2.93 -4.98 -21.22
N ILE A 158 3.49 -3.85 -20.77
CA ILE A 158 2.75 -2.58 -20.65
C ILE A 158 2.26 -2.12 -22.02
N LYS A 159 3.11 -2.14 -23.07
CA LYS A 159 2.69 -1.77 -24.44
C LYS A 159 1.49 -2.60 -24.92
N LYS A 160 1.44 -3.89 -24.58
CA LYS A 160 0.31 -4.78 -24.91
C LYS A 160 -0.96 -4.47 -24.12
N LEU A 161 -0.85 -3.92 -22.92
CA LEU A 161 -2.01 -3.49 -22.12
C LEU A 161 -2.55 -2.16 -22.62
N GLU A 162 -1.66 -1.21 -22.93
CA GLU A 162 -2.04 0.10 -23.49
C GLU A 162 -2.69 -0.04 -24.87
N SER A 163 -2.23 -0.97 -25.72
CA SER A 163 -2.88 -1.24 -27.01
C SER A 163 -4.31 -1.78 -26.87
N LYS A 164 -4.65 -2.34 -25.70
CA LYS A 164 -6.01 -2.72 -25.30
C LYS A 164 -6.79 -1.58 -24.62
N LYS A 165 -6.24 -0.37 -24.63
CA LYS A 165 -6.77 0.86 -23.99
C LYS A 165 -6.82 0.80 -22.46
N TYR A 166 -5.98 -0.03 -21.83
CA TYR A 166 -5.87 -0.04 -20.37
C TYR A 166 -5.02 1.15 -19.95
N ARG A 167 -5.35 1.77 -18.82
CA ARG A 167 -4.68 3.00 -18.37
C ARG A 167 -4.06 2.80 -17.01
N PHE A 168 -2.90 3.40 -16.77
CA PHE A 168 -2.38 3.44 -15.41
C PHE A 168 -3.33 4.21 -14.50
N ALA A 169 -3.56 3.65 -13.31
CA ALA A 169 -4.20 4.41 -12.25
C ALA A 169 -3.35 5.65 -11.92
N ASN A 170 -3.98 6.68 -11.40
CA ASN A 170 -3.31 7.91 -10.98
C ASN A 170 -4.05 8.45 -9.77
N PHE A 171 -3.43 8.36 -8.60
CA PHE A 171 -4.07 8.73 -7.34
C PHE A 171 -3.06 9.03 -6.24
N LEU A 172 -3.49 9.83 -5.29
CA LEU A 172 -2.74 10.15 -4.08
C LEU A 172 -3.22 9.28 -2.91
N ILE A 173 -2.27 8.74 -2.17
CA ILE A 173 -2.53 8.15 -0.86
C ILE A 173 -2.05 9.10 0.25
N PHE A 174 -2.82 9.16 1.33
CA PHE A 174 -2.48 9.82 2.56
C PHE A 174 -3.08 9.08 3.75
N ALA A 175 -2.26 8.65 4.71
CA ALA A 175 -2.74 8.00 5.92
C ALA A 175 -1.76 8.14 7.09
N GLU A 176 -2.31 8.05 8.30
CA GLU A 176 -1.57 7.86 9.54
C GLU A 176 -1.90 6.47 10.09
N ILE A 177 -0.87 5.63 10.27
CA ILE A 177 -1.03 4.23 10.66
C ILE A 177 -0.27 3.99 11.97
N PRO A 178 -0.93 3.52 13.04
CA PRO A 178 -0.26 3.20 14.30
C PRO A 178 0.86 2.17 14.14
N LEU A 179 1.98 2.39 14.85
CA LEU A 179 3.09 1.44 14.91
C LEU A 179 3.14 0.70 16.25
N VAL A 180 3.03 -0.62 16.18
CA VAL A 180 3.08 -1.54 17.34
C VAL A 180 4.38 -2.32 17.39
N ASN A 181 4.75 -2.81 18.57
CA ASN A 181 5.98 -3.60 18.73
C ASN A 181 5.85 -4.97 18.06
#